data_AF-A0A256Z5N8-F1
#
_entry.id   AF-A0A256Z5N8-F1
#
_cell.length_a   1.000
_cell.length_b   1.000
_cell.length_c   1.000
_cell.angle_alpha   90.00
_cell.angle_beta   90.00
_cell.angle_gamma   90.00
#
_symmetry.space_group_name_H-M   'P 1'
#
loop_
_entity.id
_entity.type
_entity.pdbx_description
1 polymer ?
#
loop_
_entity_poly.entity_id
_entity_poly.type
_entity_poly.pdbx_seq_one_letter_code
_entity_poly.pdbx_strand_id
1 'polypeptide(L)'
;MEYETLFALGSNVGNPDVEALAKANLLCDQLGMDTISTGGVIGWAMESYERGVLTDEDTGGVPLTFGNPEALLKMIEKIAHREGLGDLLAEGVKRAAEKLNKGSEEWAVHVKGQEPPAYDVRGIKGMGLGFMVSHRGACHLKSGVYALELTGKFWRFEGVDRFSAKNKGREIKEMEDFMAVYDTLGVCKFSRGIYLLQNYRELLEANLGISLGEEELLRVGERLNNMKRVINLRQGITWKDDSLPRRIKTLPIPEGPSKGSYITEEEEEEMRRDYYRARGWREDGTVPEEKLKELGVI
;
A
#
# COMPACT_ATOMS: atom_id res chain seq x y z
N MET A 1 -10.11 -10.84 13.32
CA MET A 1 -10.50 -10.22 12.04
C MET A 1 -9.88 -8.85 12.01
N GLU A 2 -9.11 -8.56 10.97
CA GLU A 2 -8.29 -7.35 10.86
C GLU A 2 -9.04 -6.22 10.13
N TYR A 3 -8.64 -4.97 10.38
CA TYR A 3 -9.19 -3.78 9.72
C TYR A 3 -9.14 -3.85 8.19
N GLU A 4 -8.02 -4.32 7.66
CA GLU A 4 -7.78 -4.44 6.22
C GLU A 4 -8.70 -5.49 5.57
N THR A 5 -8.92 -6.62 6.24
CA THR A 5 -9.88 -7.64 5.79
C THR A 5 -11.30 -7.10 5.78
N LEU A 6 -11.70 -6.38 6.84
CA LEU A 6 -13.04 -5.78 6.94
C LEU A 6 -13.31 -4.83 5.77
N PHE A 7 -12.31 -4.06 5.37
CA PHE A 7 -12.39 -3.22 4.17
C PHE A 7 -12.44 -4.06 2.90
N ALA A 8 -11.43 -4.90 2.66
CA ALA A 8 -11.21 -5.52 1.36
C ALA A 8 -12.33 -6.50 0.98
N LEU A 9 -12.85 -7.27 1.95
CA LEU A 9 -13.92 -8.26 1.76
C LEU A 9 -15.31 -7.75 2.20
N GLY A 10 -15.37 -6.49 2.65
CA GLY A 10 -16.59 -5.80 3.05
C GLY A 10 -16.85 -4.62 2.13
N SER A 11 -16.51 -3.42 2.59
CA SER A 11 -16.87 -2.17 1.91
C SER A 11 -16.28 -2.04 0.49
N ASN A 12 -15.09 -2.58 0.23
CA ASN A 12 -14.47 -2.53 -1.10
C ASN A 12 -15.27 -3.30 -2.17
N VAL A 13 -15.97 -4.37 -1.76
CA VAL A 13 -16.83 -5.20 -2.62
C VAL A 13 -18.32 -4.94 -2.35
N GLY A 14 -18.64 -3.90 -1.59
CA GLY A 14 -20.01 -3.52 -1.22
C GLY A 14 -20.74 -4.53 -0.33
N ASN A 15 -20.05 -5.52 0.25
CA ASN A 15 -20.67 -6.57 1.06
C ASN A 15 -21.08 -6.05 2.45
N PRO A 16 -22.40 -5.99 2.77
CA PRO A 16 -22.88 -5.54 4.07
C PRO A 16 -23.00 -6.66 5.11
N ASP A 17 -22.85 -7.92 4.69
CA ASP A 17 -23.08 -9.10 5.52
C ASP A 17 -21.79 -9.47 6.29
N VAL A 18 -21.86 -9.31 7.60
CA VAL A 18 -20.76 -9.60 8.53
C VAL A 18 -20.47 -11.10 8.63
N GLU A 19 -21.48 -11.96 8.52
CA GLU A 19 -21.29 -13.42 8.54
C GLU A 19 -20.60 -13.89 7.26
N ALA A 20 -21.03 -13.38 6.11
CA ALA A 20 -20.38 -13.66 4.84
C ALA A 20 -18.93 -13.12 4.82
N LEU A 21 -18.69 -11.94 5.39
CA LEU A 21 -17.34 -11.39 5.53
C LEU A 21 -16.46 -12.30 6.42
N ALA A 22 -16.99 -12.76 7.56
CA ALA A 22 -16.27 -13.70 8.42
C ALA A 22 -15.95 -15.02 7.72
N LYS A 23 -16.88 -15.54 6.91
CA LYS A 23 -16.66 -16.72 6.09
C LYS A 23 -15.62 -16.47 5.00
N ALA A 24 -15.65 -15.32 4.34
CA ALA A 24 -14.69 -14.91 3.33
C ALA A 24 -13.27 -14.81 3.92
N ASN A 25 -13.11 -14.20 5.10
CA ASN A 25 -11.83 -14.18 5.82
C ASN A 25 -11.33 -15.60 6.10
N LEU A 26 -12.20 -16.46 6.65
CA LEU A 26 -11.85 -17.86 6.95
C LEU A 26 -11.40 -18.61 5.69
N LEU A 27 -12.08 -18.41 4.55
CA LEU A 27 -11.69 -19.02 3.29
C LEU A 27 -10.30 -18.53 2.83
N CYS A 28 -10.05 -17.22 2.85
CA CYS A 28 -8.73 -16.69 2.51
C CYS A 28 -7.63 -17.25 3.42
N ASP A 29 -7.87 -17.34 4.74
CA ASP A 29 -6.92 -17.94 5.68
C ASP A 29 -6.65 -19.42 5.38
N GLN A 30 -7.71 -20.20 5.11
CA GLN A 30 -7.60 -21.64 4.82
C GLN A 30 -6.95 -21.93 3.46
N LEU A 31 -7.18 -21.07 2.48
CA LEU A 31 -6.68 -21.21 1.11
C LEU A 31 -5.31 -20.51 0.92
N GLY A 32 -4.83 -19.78 1.93
CA GLY A 32 -3.54 -19.10 1.89
C GLY A 32 -3.50 -17.87 0.97
N MET A 33 -4.59 -17.09 0.94
CA MET A 33 -4.74 -15.92 0.07
C MET A 33 -4.70 -14.61 0.87
N ASP A 34 -4.05 -13.59 0.32
CA ASP A 34 -4.06 -12.23 0.88
C ASP A 34 -5.45 -11.61 0.72
N THR A 35 -6.07 -11.20 1.84
CA THR A 35 -7.42 -10.63 1.85
C THR A 35 -7.49 -9.29 1.12
N ILE A 36 -6.42 -8.48 1.16
CA ILE A 36 -6.37 -7.17 0.49
C ILE A 36 -6.41 -7.35 -1.02
N SER A 37 -5.47 -8.13 -1.56
CA SER A 37 -5.39 -8.37 -3.01
C SER A 37 -6.60 -9.15 -3.52
N THR A 38 -7.11 -10.12 -2.75
CA THR A 38 -8.32 -10.88 -3.09
C THR A 38 -9.54 -9.96 -3.18
N GLY A 39 -9.75 -9.11 -2.18
CA GLY A 39 -10.84 -8.13 -2.20
C GLY A 39 -10.67 -7.10 -3.32
N GLY A 40 -9.44 -6.63 -3.54
CA GLY A 40 -9.12 -5.66 -4.59
C GLY A 40 -9.40 -6.17 -6.00
N VAL A 41 -8.95 -7.39 -6.33
CA VAL A 41 -9.18 -7.99 -7.66
C VAL A 41 -10.65 -8.38 -7.87
N ILE A 42 -11.35 -8.84 -6.83
CA ILE A 42 -12.80 -9.12 -6.90
C ILE A 42 -13.60 -7.83 -7.08
N GLY A 43 -13.25 -6.75 -6.36
CA GLY A 43 -13.90 -5.44 -6.52
C GLY A 43 -13.71 -4.87 -7.93
N TRP A 44 -12.51 -5.02 -8.50
CA TRP A 44 -12.28 -4.69 -9.91
C TRP A 44 -13.13 -5.56 -10.86
N ALA A 45 -13.26 -6.86 -10.59
CA ALA A 45 -14.07 -7.75 -11.41
C ALA A 45 -15.58 -7.42 -11.31
N MET A 46 -16.08 -7.06 -10.13
CA MET A 46 -17.45 -6.59 -9.94
C MET A 46 -17.73 -5.32 -10.74
N GLU A 47 -16.83 -4.33 -10.66
CA GLU A 47 -16.97 -3.11 -11.45
C GLU A 47 -16.90 -3.40 -12.96
N SER A 48 -16.02 -4.32 -13.38
CA SER A 48 -15.88 -4.71 -14.79
C SER A 48 -17.14 -5.43 -15.29
N TYR A 49 -17.78 -6.22 -14.44
CA TYR A 49 -19.05 -6.87 -14.75
C TYR A 49 -20.21 -5.85 -14.85
N GLU A 50 -20.33 -4.92 -13.90
CA GLU A 50 -21.37 -3.87 -13.96
C GLU A 50 -21.20 -2.91 -15.15
N ARG A 51 -19.98 -2.74 -15.63
CA ARG A 51 -19.66 -1.98 -16.85
C ARG A 51 -19.87 -2.78 -18.15
N GLY A 52 -20.25 -4.06 -18.06
CA GLY A 52 -20.45 -4.95 -19.20
C GLY A 52 -19.15 -5.40 -19.90
N VAL A 53 -18.00 -5.24 -19.25
CA VAL A 53 -16.70 -5.69 -19.75
C VAL A 53 -16.51 -7.19 -19.52
N LEU A 54 -16.94 -7.66 -18.35
CA LEU A 54 -17.17 -9.07 -18.03
C LEU A 54 -18.66 -9.38 -18.16
N THR A 55 -18.98 -10.58 -18.62
CA THR A 55 -20.34 -11.03 -18.92
C THR A 55 -20.71 -12.25 -18.06
N ASP A 56 -21.99 -12.65 -18.09
CA ASP A 56 -22.46 -13.90 -17.47
C ASP A 56 -21.68 -15.14 -17.97
N GLU A 57 -21.27 -15.13 -19.24
CA GLU A 57 -20.46 -16.21 -19.80
C GLU A 57 -19.08 -16.26 -19.15
N ASP A 58 -18.42 -15.10 -18.99
CA ASP A 58 -17.10 -15.01 -18.36
C ASP A 58 -17.15 -15.48 -16.89
N THR A 59 -18.20 -15.12 -16.16
CA THR A 59 -18.35 -15.46 -14.73
C THR A 59 -18.84 -16.89 -14.49
N GLY A 60 -19.27 -17.60 -15.54
CA GLY A 60 -19.92 -18.91 -15.42
C GLY A 60 -21.30 -18.81 -14.75
N GLY A 61 -22.05 -17.77 -15.08
CA GLY A 61 -23.40 -17.48 -14.57
C GLY A 61 -23.44 -16.99 -13.13
N VAL A 62 -22.32 -16.51 -12.58
CA VAL A 62 -22.30 -15.86 -11.26
C VAL A 62 -22.64 -14.39 -11.45
N PRO A 63 -23.71 -13.87 -10.83
CA PRO A 63 -24.03 -12.44 -10.86
C PRO A 63 -22.99 -11.65 -10.05
N LEU A 64 -21.89 -11.26 -10.69
CA LEU A 64 -20.73 -10.64 -10.05
C LEU A 64 -20.93 -9.13 -9.88
N THR A 65 -21.95 -8.74 -9.12
CA THR A 65 -22.26 -7.33 -8.82
C THR A 65 -21.74 -6.93 -7.43
N PHE A 66 -21.56 -5.64 -7.20
CA PHE A 66 -21.25 -5.15 -5.85
C PHE A 66 -22.36 -5.55 -4.86
N GLY A 67 -21.96 -5.89 -3.64
CA GLY A 67 -22.89 -6.26 -2.56
C GLY A 67 -23.52 -7.65 -2.69
N ASN A 68 -22.96 -8.54 -3.51
CA ASN A 68 -23.37 -9.94 -3.61
C ASN A 68 -22.42 -10.86 -2.79
N PRO A 69 -22.79 -11.30 -1.58
CA PRO A 69 -21.92 -12.10 -0.72
C PRO A 69 -21.67 -13.52 -1.27
N GLU A 70 -22.65 -14.14 -1.91
CA GLU A 70 -22.49 -15.46 -2.52
C GLU A 70 -21.49 -15.42 -3.68
N ALA A 71 -21.55 -14.36 -4.51
CA ALA A 71 -20.58 -14.15 -5.58
C ALA A 71 -19.17 -13.97 -5.03
N LEU A 72 -19.00 -13.20 -3.93
CA LEU A 72 -17.72 -13.03 -3.25
C LEU A 72 -17.13 -14.39 -2.82
N LEU A 73 -17.89 -15.18 -2.06
CA LEU A 73 -17.41 -16.48 -1.55
C LEU A 73 -17.05 -17.44 -2.70
N LYS A 74 -17.88 -17.49 -3.73
CA LYS A 74 -17.64 -18.35 -4.90
C LYS A 74 -16.41 -17.90 -5.70
N MET A 75 -16.18 -16.59 -5.83
CA MET A 75 -14.98 -16.09 -6.52
C MET A 75 -13.71 -16.36 -5.75
N ILE A 76 -13.73 -16.28 -4.41
CA ILE A 76 -12.59 -16.66 -3.55
C ILE A 76 -12.16 -18.10 -3.84
N GLU A 77 -13.09 -19.06 -3.83
CA GLU A 77 -12.78 -20.46 -4.15
C GLU A 77 -12.26 -20.65 -5.58
N LYS A 78 -12.92 -20.01 -6.57
CA LYS A 78 -12.50 -20.08 -7.98
C LYS A 78 -11.10 -19.49 -8.20
N ILE A 79 -10.73 -18.42 -7.49
CA ILE A 79 -9.38 -17.84 -7.54
C ILE A 79 -8.37 -18.85 -6.99
N ALA A 80 -8.62 -19.39 -5.79
CA ALA A 80 -7.72 -20.34 -5.15
C ALA A 80 -7.46 -21.59 -6.01
N HIS A 81 -8.47 -22.05 -6.73
CA HIS A 81 -8.41 -23.23 -7.58
C HIS A 81 -8.15 -22.93 -9.07
N ARG A 82 -7.99 -21.65 -9.44
CA ARG A 82 -7.80 -21.20 -10.84
C ARG A 82 -8.87 -21.75 -11.80
N GLU A 83 -10.13 -21.67 -11.39
CA GLU A 83 -11.25 -22.20 -12.17
C GLU A 83 -11.97 -21.08 -12.94
N GLY A 84 -12.16 -21.23 -14.25
CA GLY A 84 -12.83 -20.24 -15.12
C GLY A 84 -12.23 -18.84 -14.95
N LEU A 85 -13.08 -17.82 -14.71
CA LEU A 85 -12.62 -16.46 -14.40
C LEU A 85 -11.60 -16.39 -13.25
N GLY A 86 -11.63 -17.34 -12.31
CA GLY A 86 -10.69 -17.40 -11.20
C GLY A 86 -9.23 -17.53 -11.63
N ASP A 87 -8.93 -18.16 -12.77
CA ASP A 87 -7.56 -18.22 -13.30
C ASP A 87 -7.03 -16.84 -13.71
N LEU A 88 -7.89 -16.02 -14.32
CA LEU A 88 -7.55 -14.63 -14.66
C LEU A 88 -7.35 -13.80 -13.39
N LEU A 89 -8.26 -13.90 -12.42
CA LEU A 89 -8.22 -13.12 -11.19
C LEU A 89 -7.05 -13.52 -10.28
N ALA A 90 -6.60 -14.78 -10.31
CA ALA A 90 -5.44 -15.26 -9.57
C ALA A 90 -4.12 -14.58 -9.98
N GLU A 91 -4.11 -13.83 -11.07
CA GLU A 91 -2.94 -13.07 -11.54
C GLU A 91 -2.81 -11.70 -10.85
N GLY A 92 -3.82 -11.26 -10.09
CA GLY A 92 -3.89 -9.92 -9.49
C GLY A 92 -4.33 -8.86 -10.50
N VAL A 93 -4.81 -7.71 -9.99
CA VAL A 93 -5.56 -6.71 -10.75
C VAL A 93 -4.79 -6.12 -11.94
N LYS A 94 -3.47 -5.89 -11.78
CA LYS A 94 -2.63 -5.35 -12.86
C LYS A 94 -2.64 -6.29 -14.07
N ARG A 95 -2.25 -7.55 -13.85
CA ARG A 95 -2.14 -8.54 -14.92
C ARG A 95 -3.51 -8.97 -15.42
N ALA A 96 -4.51 -9.07 -14.55
CA ALA A 96 -5.87 -9.39 -14.95
C ALA A 96 -6.44 -8.33 -15.90
N ALA A 97 -6.26 -7.04 -15.58
CA ALA A 97 -6.70 -5.95 -16.46
C ALA A 97 -5.94 -5.94 -17.79
N GLU A 98 -4.60 -6.06 -17.77
CA GLU A 98 -3.76 -6.13 -18.97
C GLU A 98 -4.14 -7.32 -19.88
N LYS A 99 -4.41 -8.50 -19.28
CA LYS A 99 -4.82 -9.70 -20.02
C LYS A 99 -6.24 -9.56 -20.60
N LEU A 100 -7.15 -8.92 -19.86
CA LEU A 100 -8.50 -8.69 -20.32
C LEU A 100 -8.53 -7.71 -21.51
N ASN A 101 -7.63 -6.72 -21.52
CA ASN A 101 -7.38 -5.79 -22.64
C ASN A 101 -8.65 -5.18 -23.23
N LYS A 102 -9.55 -4.71 -22.35
CA LYS A 102 -10.83 -4.09 -22.69
C LYS A 102 -10.99 -2.69 -22.07
N GLY A 103 -9.88 -2.02 -21.73
CA GLY A 103 -9.86 -0.68 -21.12
C GLY A 103 -10.14 -0.67 -19.62
N SER A 104 -10.20 -1.85 -18.98
CA SER A 104 -10.42 -2.03 -17.55
C SER A 104 -9.25 -1.59 -16.67
N GLU A 105 -8.11 -1.28 -17.27
CA GLU A 105 -6.94 -0.67 -16.64
C GLU A 105 -7.26 0.71 -16.05
N GLU A 106 -8.26 1.41 -16.58
CA GLU A 106 -8.69 2.74 -16.11
C GLU A 106 -9.30 2.72 -14.69
N TRP A 107 -9.84 1.57 -14.25
CA TRP A 107 -10.32 1.36 -12.88
C TRP A 107 -9.56 0.30 -12.09
N ALA A 108 -8.49 -0.27 -12.66
CA ALA A 108 -7.56 -1.14 -11.94
C ALA A 108 -6.69 -0.32 -10.97
N VAL A 109 -6.98 -0.39 -9.68
CA VAL A 109 -6.22 0.37 -8.67
C VAL A 109 -5.09 -0.48 -8.12
N HIS A 110 -3.85 -0.14 -8.49
CA HIS A 110 -2.64 -0.75 -7.93
C HIS A 110 -1.45 0.21 -7.97
N VAL A 111 -0.42 -0.06 -7.17
CA VAL A 111 0.92 0.55 -7.32
C VAL A 111 1.95 -0.56 -7.44
N LYS A 112 2.73 -0.56 -8.53
CA LYS A 112 3.68 -1.65 -8.88
C LYS A 112 3.04 -3.05 -8.91
N GLY A 113 1.75 -3.11 -9.26
CA GLY A 113 0.97 -4.34 -9.33
C GLY A 113 0.34 -4.80 -8.03
N GLN A 114 0.59 -4.13 -6.91
CA GLN A 114 -0.02 -4.45 -5.61
C GLN A 114 -1.28 -3.60 -5.39
N GLU A 115 -2.38 -4.25 -5.05
CA GLU A 115 -3.65 -3.65 -4.66
C GLU A 115 -3.50 -2.84 -3.36
N PRO A 116 -4.14 -1.68 -3.24
CA PRO A 116 -4.00 -0.83 -2.06
C PRO A 116 -4.79 -1.35 -0.85
N PRO A 117 -4.31 -1.07 0.38
CA PRO A 117 -5.04 -1.29 1.62
C PRO A 117 -6.19 -0.27 1.83
N ALA A 118 -6.84 -0.34 3.00
CA ALA A 118 -8.05 0.36 3.44
C ALA A 118 -7.94 1.89 3.64
N TYR A 119 -7.27 2.57 2.73
CA TYR A 119 -7.10 4.00 2.78
C TYR A 119 -7.24 4.65 1.40
N ASP A 120 -8.23 5.52 1.26
CA ASP A 120 -8.35 6.36 0.07
C ASP A 120 -7.31 7.48 0.10
N VAL A 121 -6.20 7.26 -0.63
CA VAL A 121 -5.05 8.16 -0.65
C VAL A 121 -5.35 9.55 -1.18
N ARG A 122 -6.47 9.73 -1.90
CA ARG A 122 -6.93 11.05 -2.34
C ARG A 122 -7.16 11.99 -1.16
N GLY A 123 -7.54 11.46 0.02
CA GLY A 123 -7.75 12.23 1.25
C GLY A 123 -6.57 12.23 2.25
N ILE A 124 -5.47 11.54 1.94
CA ILE A 124 -4.25 11.46 2.77
C ILE A 124 -3.01 11.39 1.86
N LYS A 125 -2.56 12.56 1.39
CA LYS A 125 -1.61 12.65 0.27
C LYS A 125 -0.24 12.06 0.58
N GLY A 126 0.24 12.18 1.81
CA GLY A 126 1.46 11.51 2.26
C GLY A 126 1.37 9.99 2.15
N MET A 127 0.23 9.37 2.43
CA MET A 127 0.02 7.95 2.14
C MET A 127 0.10 7.65 0.65
N GLY A 128 -0.45 8.52 -0.20
CA GLY A 128 -0.28 8.44 -1.66
C GLY A 128 1.19 8.35 -2.05
N LEU A 129 2.01 9.27 -1.55
CA LEU A 129 3.47 9.24 -1.71
C LEU A 129 4.07 7.93 -1.15
N GLY A 130 3.67 7.52 0.05
CA GLY A 130 4.14 6.29 0.70
C GLY A 130 3.87 5.02 -0.13
N PHE A 131 2.73 4.96 -0.82
CA PHE A 131 2.42 3.87 -1.76
C PHE A 131 3.30 3.94 -2.99
N MET A 132 3.43 5.12 -3.61
CA MET A 132 4.27 5.33 -4.81
C MET A 132 5.69 4.83 -4.58
N VAL A 133 6.34 5.27 -3.50
CA VAL A 133 7.77 5.00 -3.25
C VAL A 133 8.00 3.73 -2.43
N SER A 134 6.96 2.94 -2.17
CA SER A 134 7.09 1.65 -1.51
C SER A 134 7.90 0.68 -2.36
N HIS A 135 8.82 -0.02 -1.71
CA HIS A 135 9.64 -1.04 -2.37
C HIS A 135 8.84 -2.30 -2.73
N ARG A 136 7.62 -2.46 -2.20
CA ARG A 136 6.76 -3.65 -2.37
C ARG A 136 5.36 -3.31 -2.91
N GLY A 137 5.19 -2.15 -3.55
CA GLY A 137 3.89 -1.66 -4.01
C GLY A 137 3.02 -1.07 -2.89
N ALA A 138 1.74 -0.81 -3.18
CA ALA A 138 0.82 -0.11 -2.28
C ALA A 138 0.69 -0.82 -0.92
N CYS A 139 1.34 -0.28 0.12
CA CYS A 139 1.39 -0.92 1.44
C CYS A 139 1.47 0.14 2.55
N HIS A 140 0.48 0.16 3.44
CA HIS A 140 0.36 1.14 4.52
C HIS A 140 1.36 0.90 5.66
N LEU A 141 1.76 -0.34 5.92
CA LEU A 141 2.71 -0.69 6.99
C LEU A 141 4.16 -0.31 6.68
N LYS A 142 4.49 0.03 5.43
CA LYS A 142 5.85 0.43 5.05
C LYS A 142 6.25 1.75 5.70
N SER A 143 5.39 2.75 5.62
CA SER A 143 5.59 4.05 6.28
C SER A 143 4.79 4.19 7.57
N GLY A 144 3.63 3.53 7.69
CA GLY A 144 2.73 3.75 8.82
C GLY A 144 2.19 5.18 8.92
N VAL A 145 2.28 5.95 7.83
CA VAL A 145 1.99 7.39 7.83
C VAL A 145 0.51 7.72 8.05
N TYR A 146 -0.40 6.76 7.88
CA TYR A 146 -1.81 6.95 8.26
C TYR A 146 -1.95 7.48 9.70
N ALA A 147 -1.13 7.00 10.63
CA ALA A 147 -1.16 7.44 12.01
C ALA A 147 -0.78 8.93 12.14
N LEU A 148 0.16 9.39 11.32
CA LEU A 148 0.58 10.78 11.28
C LEU A 148 -0.47 11.68 10.62
N GLU A 149 -0.90 11.35 9.40
CA GLU A 149 -1.77 12.23 8.62
C GLU A 149 -3.21 12.29 9.11
N LEU A 150 -3.76 11.18 9.64
CA LEU A 150 -5.14 11.19 10.15
C LEU A 150 -5.28 11.94 11.47
N THR A 151 -4.20 12.05 12.25
CA THR A 151 -4.20 12.75 13.55
C THR A 151 -3.56 14.13 13.49
N GLY A 152 -2.83 14.43 12.41
CA GLY A 152 -2.00 15.62 12.25
C GLY A 152 -0.74 15.65 13.13
N LYS A 153 -0.47 14.60 13.91
CA LYS A 153 0.72 14.50 14.78
C LYS A 153 1.08 13.06 15.13
N PHE A 154 2.35 12.71 15.02
CA PHE A 154 2.86 11.43 15.51
C PHE A 154 4.36 11.52 15.71
N TRP A 155 4.85 10.86 16.76
CA TRP A 155 6.27 10.81 17.11
C TRP A 155 6.88 12.22 17.24
N ARG A 156 7.60 12.71 16.22
CA ARG A 156 8.23 14.05 16.21
C ARG A 156 7.61 15.06 15.24
N PHE A 157 6.49 14.70 14.62
CA PHE A 157 5.76 15.57 13.71
C PHE A 157 4.48 16.12 14.37
N GLU A 158 4.20 17.39 14.13
CA GLU A 158 2.98 18.08 14.57
C GLU A 158 2.49 19.04 13.49
N GLY A 159 1.17 19.29 13.45
CA GLY A 159 0.56 20.21 12.49
C GLY A 159 0.58 19.71 11.05
N VAL A 160 0.66 18.39 10.84
CA VAL A 160 0.69 17.81 9.49
C VAL A 160 -0.69 17.91 8.84
N ASP A 161 -0.73 18.59 7.70
CA ASP A 161 -1.93 18.66 6.85
C ASP A 161 -1.94 17.50 5.86
N ARG A 162 -2.95 16.63 5.98
CA ARG A 162 -3.14 15.47 5.10
C ARG A 162 -3.57 15.82 3.67
N PHE A 163 -4.02 17.05 3.42
CA PHE A 163 -4.47 17.52 2.10
C PHE A 163 -3.37 18.24 1.31
N SER A 164 -2.27 18.60 1.96
CA SER A 164 -1.15 19.30 1.35
C SER A 164 -0.18 18.33 0.67
N ALA A 165 0.36 18.69 -0.50
CA ALA A 165 1.48 17.99 -1.13
C ALA A 165 2.86 18.42 -0.57
N LYS A 166 2.89 19.50 0.24
CA LYS A 166 4.14 20.11 0.72
C LYS A 166 4.77 19.30 1.85
N ASN A 167 6.09 19.24 1.87
CA ASN A 167 6.94 18.60 2.90
C ASN A 167 6.73 17.08 3.08
N LYS A 168 5.95 16.44 2.20
CA LYS A 168 5.64 15.01 2.30
C LYS A 168 6.86 14.13 2.13
N GLY A 169 7.89 14.58 1.41
CA GLY A 169 9.13 13.83 1.24
C GLY A 169 9.81 13.50 2.57
N ARG A 170 9.94 14.51 3.44
CA ARG A 170 10.54 14.35 4.77
C ARG A 170 9.68 13.49 5.69
N GLU A 171 8.37 13.75 5.73
CA GLU A 171 7.41 12.98 6.54
C GLU A 171 7.52 11.49 6.22
N ILE A 172 7.48 11.13 4.93
CA ILE A 172 7.51 9.75 4.48
C ILE A 172 8.89 9.11 4.66
N LYS A 173 9.98 9.83 4.36
CA LYS A 173 11.35 9.32 4.58
C LYS A 173 11.55 8.88 6.03
N GLU A 174 11.24 9.76 6.97
CA GLU A 174 11.51 9.51 8.39
C GLU A 174 10.57 8.44 8.97
N MET A 175 9.29 8.45 8.60
CA MET A 175 8.33 7.43 9.03
C MET A 175 8.69 6.04 8.50
N GLU A 176 9.23 5.93 7.29
CA GLU A 176 9.70 4.65 6.75
C GLU A 176 10.98 4.14 7.43
N ASP A 177 11.88 5.04 7.80
CA ASP A 177 13.08 4.66 8.54
C ASP A 177 12.71 4.20 9.94
N PHE A 178 11.81 4.92 10.60
CA PHE A 178 11.21 4.53 11.87
C PHE A 178 10.57 3.13 11.77
N MET A 179 9.71 2.88 10.78
CA MET A 179 9.03 1.59 10.62
C MET A 179 9.98 0.45 10.25
N ALA A 180 11.06 0.73 9.51
CA ALA A 180 12.06 -0.27 9.16
C ALA A 180 12.83 -0.78 10.40
N VAL A 181 12.95 0.04 11.45
CA VAL A 181 13.53 -0.40 12.74
C VAL A 181 12.69 -1.50 13.37
N TYR A 182 11.36 -1.34 13.44
CA TYR A 182 10.48 -2.37 14.00
C TYR A 182 10.57 -3.68 13.22
N ASP A 183 10.61 -3.59 11.88
CA ASP A 183 10.76 -4.77 11.02
C ASP A 183 12.06 -5.53 11.30
N THR A 184 13.20 -4.83 11.49
CA THR A 184 14.49 -5.49 11.74
C THR A 184 14.67 -5.98 13.17
N LEU A 185 14.00 -5.36 14.14
CA LEU A 185 13.98 -5.81 15.52
C LEU A 185 13.08 -7.04 15.73
N GLY A 186 12.24 -7.37 14.74
CA GLY A 186 11.29 -8.48 14.84
C GLY A 186 10.14 -8.20 15.82
N VAL A 187 9.85 -6.93 16.08
CA VAL A 187 8.82 -6.50 17.04
C VAL A 187 7.59 -5.97 16.30
N CYS A 188 6.42 -6.19 16.88
CA CYS A 188 5.16 -5.76 16.28
C CYS A 188 5.12 -4.23 16.15
N LYS A 189 4.82 -3.70 14.96
CA LYS A 189 4.69 -2.26 14.73
C LYS A 189 3.64 -1.60 15.63
N PHE A 190 2.64 -2.32 16.15
CA PHE A 190 1.68 -1.76 17.10
C PHE A 190 2.28 -1.47 18.48
N SER A 191 3.44 -2.04 18.82
CA SER A 191 4.15 -1.71 20.05
C SER A 191 4.59 -0.25 20.10
N ARG A 192 4.60 0.48 18.97
CA ARG A 192 4.91 1.93 18.91
C ARG A 192 3.97 2.83 19.70
N GLY A 193 2.83 2.30 20.18
CA GLY A 193 1.96 2.98 21.15
C GLY A 193 2.42 2.84 22.60
N ILE A 194 3.41 1.98 22.86
CA ILE A 194 3.92 1.63 24.19
C ILE A 194 5.42 1.94 24.29
N TYR A 195 6.20 1.47 23.32
CA TYR A 195 7.65 1.64 23.21
C TYR A 195 7.99 2.35 21.91
N LEU A 196 8.56 3.54 22.00
CA LEU A 196 9.15 4.26 20.87
C LEU A 196 10.66 3.91 20.75
N LEU A 197 11.34 4.43 19.72
CA LEU A 197 12.72 4.04 19.39
C LEU A 197 13.70 4.23 20.54
N GLN A 198 13.56 5.31 21.31
CA GLN A 198 14.39 5.59 22.47
C GLN A 198 14.32 4.50 23.56
N ASN A 199 13.22 3.76 23.63
CA ASN A 199 13.03 2.72 24.63
C ASN A 199 13.74 1.40 24.26
N TYR A 200 14.22 1.26 23.01
CA TYR A 200 14.89 0.03 22.58
C TYR A 200 16.36 -0.04 22.97
N ARG A 201 16.99 1.07 23.38
CA ARG A 201 18.41 1.07 23.78
C ARG A 201 18.69 0.05 24.87
N GLU A 202 17.97 0.13 25.99
CA GLU A 202 18.17 -0.74 27.15
C GLU A 202 17.86 -2.21 26.80
N LEU A 203 16.85 -2.45 25.95
CA LEU A 203 16.50 -3.79 25.48
C LEU A 203 17.62 -4.39 24.63
N LEU A 204 18.21 -3.61 23.71
CA LEU A 204 19.31 -4.04 22.86
C LEU A 204 20.59 -4.29 23.67
N GLU A 205 20.86 -3.43 24.64
CA GLU A 205 22.03 -3.59 25.51
C GLU A 205 21.90 -4.86 26.36
N ALA A 206 20.73 -5.08 26.98
CA ALA A 206 20.48 -6.24 27.82
C ALA A 206 20.51 -7.58 27.07
N ASN A 207 19.99 -7.62 25.83
CA ASN A 207 19.86 -8.88 25.08
C ASN A 207 21.03 -9.15 24.13
N LEU A 208 21.64 -8.11 23.56
CA LEU A 208 22.64 -8.24 22.49
C LEU A 208 23.99 -7.60 22.86
N GLY A 209 24.09 -6.87 23.97
CA GLY A 209 25.28 -6.09 24.31
C GLY A 209 25.50 -4.90 23.35
N ILE A 210 24.46 -4.47 22.63
CA ILE A 210 24.53 -3.40 21.63
C ILE A 210 23.80 -2.17 22.19
N SER A 211 24.52 -1.05 22.36
CA SER A 211 23.93 0.21 22.78
C SER A 211 23.75 1.15 21.58
N LEU A 212 22.56 1.15 20.97
CA LEU A 212 22.17 2.11 19.93
C LEU A 212 21.12 3.09 20.48
N GLY A 213 21.31 4.38 20.22
CA GLY A 213 20.29 5.41 20.40
C GLY A 213 19.30 5.48 19.24
N GLU A 214 18.29 6.34 19.39
CA GLU A 214 17.26 6.58 18.39
C GLU A 214 17.84 6.97 17.02
N GLU A 215 18.77 7.92 16.95
CA GLU A 215 19.37 8.36 15.70
C GLU A 215 20.20 7.25 15.02
N GLU A 216 20.87 6.41 15.81
CA GLU A 216 21.63 5.26 15.28
C GLU A 216 20.68 4.18 14.74
N LEU A 217 19.55 3.95 15.41
CA LEU A 217 18.49 3.07 14.93
C LEU A 217 17.84 3.62 13.65
N LEU A 218 17.55 4.91 13.57
CA LEU A 218 17.04 5.54 12.36
C LEU A 218 18.03 5.41 11.20
N ARG A 219 19.34 5.49 11.46
CA ARG A 219 20.38 5.23 10.45
C ARG A 219 20.34 3.79 9.95
N VAL A 220 20.02 2.81 10.81
CA VAL A 220 19.76 1.42 10.38
C VAL A 220 18.53 1.36 9.47
N GLY A 221 17.43 2.01 9.84
CA GLY A 221 16.23 2.10 9.00
C GLY A 221 16.50 2.72 7.63
N GLU A 222 17.28 3.81 7.60
CA GLU A 222 17.68 4.49 6.37
C GLU A 222 18.54 3.60 5.47
N ARG A 223 19.50 2.86 6.06
CA ARG A 223 20.30 1.85 5.35
C ARG A 223 19.40 0.82 4.68
N LEU A 224 18.44 0.25 5.43
CA LEU A 224 17.53 -0.77 4.92
C LEU A 224 16.66 -0.27 3.76
N ASN A 225 16.10 0.94 3.88
CA ASN A 225 15.29 1.52 2.81
C ASN A 225 16.10 1.80 1.54
N ASN A 226 17.35 2.26 1.66
CA ASN A 226 18.25 2.47 0.51
C ASN A 226 18.66 1.14 -0.13
N MET A 227 18.98 0.11 0.66
CA MET A 227 19.27 -1.23 0.14
C MET A 227 18.10 -1.81 -0.66
N LYS A 228 16.87 -1.68 -0.14
CA LYS A 228 15.65 -2.12 -0.84
C LYS A 228 15.45 -1.35 -2.14
N ARG A 229 15.73 -0.05 -2.18
CA ARG A 229 15.69 0.74 -3.43
C ARG A 229 16.71 0.23 -4.45
N VAL A 230 17.95 -0.03 -4.03
CA VAL A 230 18.98 -0.59 -4.93
C VAL A 230 18.56 -1.95 -5.49
N ILE A 231 17.99 -2.83 -4.66
CA ILE A 231 17.45 -4.12 -5.13
C ILE A 231 16.39 -3.89 -6.20
N ASN A 232 15.43 -3.01 -5.97
CA ASN A 232 14.38 -2.69 -6.94
C ASN A 232 14.92 -2.13 -8.26
N LEU A 233 15.86 -1.18 -8.20
CA LEU A 233 16.52 -0.63 -9.38
C LEU A 233 17.21 -1.74 -10.21
N ARG A 234 17.86 -2.70 -9.54
CA ARG A 234 18.48 -3.87 -10.19
C ARG A 234 17.46 -4.82 -10.83
N GLN A 235 16.22 -4.84 -10.33
CA GLN A 235 15.11 -5.61 -10.92
C GLN A 235 14.33 -4.83 -11.99
N GLY A 236 14.79 -3.63 -12.37
CA GLY A 236 14.20 -2.84 -13.45
C GLY A 236 13.09 -1.87 -13.02
N ILE A 237 12.82 -1.73 -11.73
CA ILE A 237 11.95 -0.65 -11.23
C ILE A 237 12.66 0.69 -11.46
N THR A 238 11.92 1.68 -11.95
CA THR A 238 12.41 3.03 -12.23
C THR A 238 11.53 4.08 -11.54
N TRP A 239 11.90 5.36 -11.67
CA TRP A 239 11.04 6.45 -11.20
C TRP A 239 9.66 6.48 -11.87
N LYS A 240 9.51 5.87 -13.06
CA LYS A 240 8.21 5.78 -13.76
C LYS A 240 7.22 4.88 -13.02
N ASP A 241 7.73 3.92 -12.25
CA ASP A 241 6.92 3.01 -11.45
C ASP A 241 6.52 3.61 -10.09
N ASP A 242 7.13 4.74 -9.71
CA ASP A 242 6.76 5.55 -8.54
C ASP A 242 5.63 6.52 -8.94
N SER A 243 4.46 5.98 -9.31
CA SER A 243 3.28 6.72 -9.76
C SER A 243 1.98 6.09 -9.24
N LEU A 244 0.93 6.90 -9.11
CA LEU A 244 -0.41 6.49 -8.72
C LEU A 244 -1.27 6.13 -9.95
N PRO A 245 -2.24 5.21 -9.79
CA PRO A 245 -3.15 4.85 -10.87
C PRO A 245 -4.03 6.05 -11.26
N ARG A 246 -4.40 6.12 -12.55
CA ARG A 246 -5.13 7.25 -13.14
C ARG A 246 -6.38 7.66 -12.36
N ARG A 247 -7.17 6.68 -11.89
CA ARG A 247 -8.36 6.92 -11.06
C ARG A 247 -8.08 7.83 -9.85
N ILE A 248 -6.95 7.66 -9.17
CA ILE A 248 -6.56 8.49 -8.02
C ILE A 248 -6.19 9.91 -8.47
N LYS A 249 -5.70 10.06 -9.70
CA LYS A 249 -5.23 11.33 -10.27
C LYS A 249 -6.29 12.18 -10.95
N THR A 250 -7.41 11.56 -11.35
CA THR A 250 -8.41 12.25 -12.17
C THR A 250 -9.82 12.26 -11.59
N LEU A 251 -10.11 11.43 -10.58
CA LEU A 251 -11.44 11.33 -10.00
C LEU A 251 -11.45 11.88 -8.57
N PRO A 252 -12.01 13.08 -8.33
CA PRO A 252 -12.20 13.63 -6.99
C PRO A 252 -13.06 12.73 -6.10
N ILE A 253 -12.80 12.74 -4.79
CA ILE A 253 -13.68 12.12 -3.81
C ILE A 253 -15.08 12.77 -3.90
N PRO A 254 -16.16 11.99 -4.07
CA PRO A 254 -17.49 12.55 -4.35
C PRO A 254 -18.16 13.19 -3.12
N GLU A 255 -17.90 12.67 -1.93
CA GLU A 255 -18.61 13.04 -0.71
C GLU A 255 -17.78 12.90 0.58
N GLY A 256 -18.39 13.26 1.71
CA GLY A 256 -17.76 13.16 3.03
C GLY A 256 -16.69 14.22 3.31
N PRO A 257 -15.90 14.04 4.39
CA PRO A 257 -14.95 15.06 4.88
C PRO A 257 -13.80 15.40 3.92
N SER A 258 -13.56 14.57 2.91
CA SER A 258 -12.51 14.76 1.91
C SER A 258 -13.08 15.06 0.52
N LYS A 259 -14.35 15.46 0.42
CA LYS A 259 -15.02 15.80 -0.84
C LYS A 259 -14.19 16.75 -1.69
N GLY A 260 -14.06 16.44 -2.98
CA GLY A 260 -13.29 17.21 -3.96
C GLY A 260 -11.79 16.93 -3.94
N SER A 261 -11.28 16.15 -2.99
CA SER A 261 -9.85 15.84 -2.91
C SER A 261 -9.44 14.73 -3.87
N TYR A 262 -8.26 14.89 -4.47
CA TYR A 262 -7.53 13.93 -5.30
C TYR A 262 -6.06 14.36 -5.35
N ILE A 263 -5.19 13.59 -6.01
CA ILE A 263 -3.76 13.89 -6.15
C ILE A 263 -3.46 14.21 -7.61
N THR A 264 -3.20 15.47 -7.95
CA THR A 264 -2.91 15.84 -9.35
C THR A 264 -1.55 15.28 -9.82
N GLU A 265 -1.29 15.31 -11.13
CA GLU A 265 0.03 14.92 -11.65
C GLU A 265 1.14 15.86 -11.15
N GLU A 266 0.84 17.15 -10.99
CA GLU A 266 1.78 18.12 -10.41
C GLU A 266 2.09 17.82 -8.95
N GLU A 267 1.06 17.49 -8.15
CA GLU A 267 1.25 17.11 -6.74
C GLU A 267 2.01 15.79 -6.59
N GLU A 268 1.72 14.82 -7.45
CA GLU A 268 2.48 13.56 -7.52
C GLU A 268 3.97 13.84 -7.76
N GLU A 269 4.27 14.67 -8.75
CA GLU A 269 5.64 15.03 -9.09
C GLU A 269 6.33 15.83 -7.97
N GLU A 270 5.64 16.80 -7.37
CA GLU A 270 6.13 17.58 -6.23
C GLU A 270 6.54 16.66 -5.08
N MET A 271 5.62 15.78 -4.66
CA MET A 271 5.84 14.84 -3.56
C MET A 271 6.98 13.85 -3.86
N ARG A 272 7.04 13.32 -5.09
CA ARG A 272 8.11 12.39 -5.50
C ARG A 272 9.49 13.06 -5.46
N ARG A 273 9.61 14.26 -6.04
CA ARG A 273 10.86 15.02 -6.02
C ARG A 273 11.27 15.39 -4.60
N ASP A 274 10.30 15.77 -3.76
CA ASP A 274 10.56 16.05 -2.35
C ASP A 274 11.09 14.84 -1.60
N TYR A 275 10.51 13.66 -1.83
CA TYR A 275 10.97 12.41 -1.25
C TYR A 275 12.39 12.03 -1.71
N TYR A 276 12.69 12.16 -3.01
CA TYR A 276 14.02 11.87 -3.52
C TYR A 276 15.07 12.80 -2.91
N ARG A 277 14.79 14.10 -2.78
CA ARG A 277 15.67 15.03 -2.06
C ARG A 277 15.85 14.62 -0.60
N ALA A 278 14.76 14.31 0.11
CA ALA A 278 14.81 13.89 1.51
C ALA A 278 15.62 12.60 1.73
N ARG A 279 15.63 11.70 0.73
CA ARG A 279 16.42 10.46 0.71
C ARG A 279 17.87 10.65 0.29
N GLY A 280 18.24 11.81 -0.27
CA GLY A 280 19.53 12.02 -0.91
C GLY A 280 19.69 11.23 -2.22
N TRP A 281 18.58 11.01 -2.94
CA TRP A 281 18.56 10.34 -4.25
C TRP A 281 18.67 11.34 -5.39
N ARG A 282 19.02 10.84 -6.58
CA ARG A 282 18.97 11.64 -7.82
C ARG A 282 17.52 11.83 -8.27
N GLU A 283 17.29 12.77 -9.18
CA GLU A 283 15.95 13.06 -9.71
C GLU A 283 15.33 11.89 -10.49
N ASP A 284 16.16 11.02 -11.07
CA ASP A 284 15.73 9.77 -11.71
C ASP A 284 15.44 8.63 -10.71
N GLY A 285 15.49 8.93 -9.41
CA GLY A 285 15.23 7.99 -8.32
C GLY A 285 16.34 6.96 -8.08
N THR A 286 17.53 7.14 -8.67
CA THR A 286 18.71 6.31 -8.38
C THR A 286 19.40 6.76 -7.09
N VAL A 287 20.05 5.81 -6.40
CA VAL A 287 20.80 6.07 -5.17
C VAL A 287 22.26 6.37 -5.52
N PRO A 288 22.80 7.57 -5.19
CA PRO A 288 24.20 7.89 -5.42
C PRO A 288 25.15 6.95 -4.67
N GLU A 289 26.32 6.69 -5.24
CA GLU A 289 27.35 5.84 -4.64
C GLU A 289 27.84 6.40 -3.30
N GLU A 290 27.93 7.73 -3.20
CA GLU A 290 28.30 8.47 -1.99
C GLU A 290 27.32 8.17 -0.85
N LYS A 291 26.02 8.09 -1.15
CA LYS A 291 24.99 7.77 -0.15
C LYS A 291 25.11 6.31 0.31
N LEU A 292 25.45 5.39 -0.58
CA LEU A 292 25.67 3.99 -0.24
C LEU A 292 26.91 3.80 0.64
N LYS A 293 28.01 4.50 0.34
CA LYS A 293 29.22 4.54 1.18
C LYS A 293 28.93 5.16 2.55
N GLU A 294 28.21 6.28 2.59
CA GLU A 294 27.78 6.93 3.83
C GLU A 294 27.01 5.96 4.74
N LEU A 295 26.11 5.16 4.16
CA LEU A 295 25.31 4.19 4.89
C LEU A 295 26.04 2.87 5.17
N GLY A 296 27.24 2.66 4.63
CA GLY A 296 28.00 1.41 4.77
C GLY A 296 27.35 0.22 4.08
N VAL A 297 26.75 0.45 2.91
CA VAL A 297 26.17 -0.59 2.05
C VAL A 297 27.20 -1.17 1.06
N ILE A 298 28.16 -0.33 0.65
CA ILE A 298 29.31 -0.65 -0.22
C ILE A 298 30.59 -0.03 0.32
#